data_AF-A0AAW2ILK4-F1
#
_entry.id   AF-A0AAW2ILK4-F1
#
_cell.length_a   1.000
_cell.length_b   1.000
_cell.length_c   1.000
_cell.angle_alpha   90.00
_cell.angle_beta   90.00
_cell.angle_gamma   90.00
#
_symmetry.space_group_name_H-M   'P 1'
#
loop_
_entity.id
_entity.type
_entity.pdbx_description
1 polymer ?
#
loop_
_entity_poly.entity_id
_entity_poly.type
_entity_poly.pdbx_seq_one_letter_code
_entity_poly.pdbx_strand_id
1 'polypeptide(L)'
;MAATPRSEPDADASTNSSLQFGTVEALEHVSKLTDVGAMTRLLHECIAYQRALDLELETLLSQRSDLDRQLSNLQKSAEVLEIVKVDSSFMLSNVTSTSSLADQVSAKVRHLDLAQSRVQDTLLRIDAIVDRSNCLDGVHKSLIAEDFESAASYIQTFLQIDSKFKDSSAADQREQLLSYKKQLEGIAKKRLLAAVDQRDHPTIIRFIKLYTPLRS
;
A
#
# COMPACT_ATOMS: atom_id res chain seq x y z
N MET A 1 -31.90 -9.70 77.25
CA MET A 1 -33.21 -9.80 77.93
C MET A 1 -34.29 -9.47 76.90
N ALA A 2 -35.42 -10.16 76.74
CA ALA A 2 -35.93 -11.44 77.26
C ALA A 2 -37.21 -11.78 76.45
N ALA A 3 -37.65 -13.02 76.19
CA ALA A 3 -37.08 -14.37 76.39
C ALA A 3 -37.70 -15.34 75.36
N THR A 4 -37.20 -16.58 75.27
CA THR A 4 -37.81 -17.67 74.46
C THR A 4 -38.95 -18.37 75.22
N PRO A 5 -40.08 -18.70 74.56
CA PRO A 5 -40.98 -19.75 75.01
C PRO A 5 -40.57 -21.13 74.48
N ARG A 6 -40.99 -22.18 75.18
CA ARG A 6 -40.59 -23.59 75.00
C ARG A 6 -41.23 -24.28 73.79
N SER A 7 -40.55 -25.33 73.33
CA SER A 7 -41.04 -26.34 72.40
C SER A 7 -42.03 -27.31 73.04
N GLU A 8 -43.04 -27.73 72.29
CA GLU A 8 -43.63 -29.07 72.34
C GLU A 8 -43.70 -29.62 70.89
N PRO A 9 -43.47 -30.92 70.65
CA PRO A 9 -43.38 -31.47 69.29
C PRO A 9 -44.66 -32.23 68.91
N ASP A 10 -45.57 -31.60 68.17
CA ASP A 10 -46.69 -32.32 67.58
C ASP A 10 -46.20 -33.20 66.42
N ALA A 11 -46.33 -34.51 66.63
CA ALA A 11 -45.94 -35.53 65.69
C ALA A 11 -47.03 -35.75 64.65
N ASP A 12 -46.88 -35.12 63.48
CA ASP A 12 -47.62 -35.50 62.26
C ASP A 12 -46.72 -35.41 61.02
N ALA A 13 -45.64 -36.20 61.06
CA ALA A 13 -44.82 -36.49 59.88
C ALA A 13 -45.62 -37.38 58.91
N SER A 14 -46.51 -36.76 58.13
CA SER A 14 -47.28 -37.42 57.07
C SER A 14 -46.35 -38.21 56.16
N THR A 15 -46.50 -39.54 56.16
CA THR A 15 -45.69 -40.49 55.39
C THR A 15 -45.99 -40.39 53.89
N ASN A 16 -45.42 -39.39 53.23
CA ASN A 16 -45.36 -39.29 51.77
C ASN A 16 -44.16 -40.07 51.23
N SER A 17 -44.16 -41.39 51.42
CA SER A 17 -43.28 -42.29 50.66
C SER A 17 -43.89 -42.51 49.28
N SER A 18 -43.64 -41.58 48.35
CA SER A 18 -44.02 -41.74 46.94
C SER A 18 -43.39 -43.02 46.38
N LEU A 19 -44.22 -43.99 46.02
CA LEU A 19 -43.77 -45.32 45.62
C LEU A 19 -43.06 -45.24 44.26
N GLN A 20 -41.85 -45.81 44.16
CA GLN A 20 -41.12 -45.82 42.90
C GLN A 20 -41.67 -46.95 42.00
N PHE A 21 -42.70 -46.61 41.20
CA PHE A 21 -43.33 -47.52 40.24
C PHE A 21 -42.30 -48.08 39.25
N GLY A 22 -42.29 -49.40 39.08
CA GLY A 22 -41.31 -50.13 38.27
C GLY A 22 -40.28 -50.94 39.08
N THR A 23 -40.24 -50.79 40.40
CA THR A 23 -39.41 -51.60 41.31
C THR A 23 -40.15 -52.85 41.81
N VAL A 24 -39.40 -53.88 42.25
CA VAL A 24 -39.96 -55.11 42.85
C VAL A 24 -40.72 -54.82 44.14
N GLU A 25 -40.28 -53.82 44.90
CA GLU A 25 -40.88 -53.39 46.17
C GLU A 25 -42.31 -52.85 45.98
N ALA A 26 -42.56 -52.13 44.88
CA ALA A 26 -43.91 -51.66 44.52
C ALA A 26 -44.86 -52.84 44.23
N LEU A 27 -44.37 -53.91 43.60
CA LEU A 27 -45.15 -55.12 43.31
C LEU A 27 -45.51 -55.89 44.60
N GLU A 28 -44.58 -55.96 45.56
CA GLU A 28 -44.83 -56.50 46.90
C GLU A 28 -45.81 -55.65 47.73
N HIS A 29 -45.83 -54.33 47.52
CA HIS A 29 -46.78 -53.45 48.19
C HIS A 29 -48.20 -53.66 47.65
N VAL A 30 -48.36 -53.75 46.32
CA VAL A 30 -49.64 -54.00 45.66
C VAL A 30 -50.23 -55.36 46.04
N SER A 31 -49.41 -56.42 46.19
CA SER A 31 -49.92 -57.75 46.57
C SER A 31 -50.37 -57.87 48.03
N LYS A 32 -49.99 -56.92 48.89
CA LYS A 32 -50.39 -56.85 50.31
C LYS A 32 -51.63 -55.96 50.53
N LEU A 33 -52.05 -55.18 49.53
CA LEU A 33 -53.24 -54.33 49.61
C LEU A 33 -54.54 -55.15 49.54
N THR A 34 -55.44 -54.92 50.50
CA THR A 34 -56.78 -55.51 50.56
C THR A 34 -57.91 -54.48 50.69
N ASP A 35 -57.59 -53.19 50.80
CA ASP A 35 -58.56 -52.09 50.78
C ASP A 35 -58.74 -51.49 49.37
N VAL A 36 -60.00 -51.32 48.97
CA VAL A 36 -60.40 -50.72 47.69
C VAL A 36 -60.05 -49.22 47.64
N GLY A 37 -60.07 -48.53 48.78
CA GLY A 37 -59.66 -47.12 48.89
C GLY A 37 -58.16 -46.94 48.63
N ALA A 38 -57.32 -47.76 49.26
CA ALA A 38 -55.88 -47.78 49.01
C ALA A 38 -55.54 -48.19 47.56
N MET A 39 -56.22 -49.20 47.02
CA MET A 39 -55.98 -49.70 45.66
C MET A 39 -56.33 -48.65 44.60
N THR A 40 -57.43 -47.91 44.79
CA THR A 40 -57.78 -46.80 43.89
C THR A 40 -56.83 -45.61 44.01
N ARG A 41 -56.27 -45.31 45.19
CA ARG A 41 -55.22 -44.28 45.33
C ARG A 41 -53.94 -44.63 44.58
N LEU A 42 -53.42 -45.85 44.76
CA LEU A 42 -52.24 -46.32 44.02
C LEU A 42 -52.45 -46.36 42.50
N LEU A 43 -53.67 -46.67 42.05
CA LEU A 43 -54.02 -46.60 40.63
C LEU A 43 -53.92 -45.17 40.09
N HIS A 44 -54.43 -44.17 40.80
CA HIS A 44 -54.32 -42.76 40.39
C HIS A 44 -52.87 -42.27 40.43
N GLU A 45 -52.08 -42.69 41.42
CA GLU A 45 -50.64 -42.37 41.53
C GLU A 45 -49.84 -42.98 40.36
N CYS A 46 -50.12 -44.25 40.02
CA CYS A 46 -49.52 -44.94 38.87
C CYS A 46 -49.91 -44.28 37.54
N ILE A 47 -51.18 -43.89 37.36
CA ILE A 47 -51.63 -43.15 36.17
C ILE A 47 -50.96 -41.76 36.07
N ALA A 48 -50.75 -41.08 37.20
CA ALA A 48 -50.03 -39.81 37.23
C ALA A 48 -48.54 -39.99 36.86
N TYR A 49 -47.90 -41.03 37.39
CA TYR A 49 -46.52 -41.39 37.06
C TYR A 49 -46.35 -41.75 35.57
N GLN A 50 -47.25 -42.58 35.02
CA GLN A 50 -47.21 -42.93 33.59
C GLN A 50 -47.36 -41.70 32.70
N ARG A 51 -48.31 -40.80 33.01
CA ARG A 51 -48.47 -39.53 32.27
C ARG A 51 -47.25 -38.61 32.36
N ALA A 52 -46.55 -38.58 33.50
CA ALA A 52 -45.32 -37.80 33.63
C ALA A 52 -44.20 -38.37 32.76
N LEU A 53 -44.08 -39.69 32.70
CA LEU A 53 -43.07 -40.39 31.90
C LEU A 53 -43.36 -40.32 30.39
N ASP A 54 -44.64 -40.39 30.00
CA ASP A 54 -45.09 -40.14 28.61
C ASP A 54 -44.72 -38.71 28.16
N LEU A 55 -44.90 -37.71 29.04
CA LEU A 55 -44.56 -36.31 28.76
C LEU A 55 -43.04 -36.11 28.67
N GLU A 56 -42.24 -36.71 29.56
CA GLU A 56 -40.78 -36.70 29.46
C GLU A 56 -40.31 -37.33 28.14
N LEU A 57 -40.87 -38.48 27.76
CA LEU A 57 -40.57 -39.13 26.48
C LEU A 57 -40.92 -38.24 25.27
N GLU A 58 -42.06 -37.56 25.28
CA GLU A 58 -42.44 -36.60 24.22
C GLU A 58 -41.47 -35.41 24.15
N THR A 59 -40.97 -34.91 25.28
CA THR A 59 -39.93 -33.87 25.28
C THR A 59 -38.60 -34.36 24.70
N LEU A 60 -38.16 -35.58 25.03
CA LEU A 60 -36.94 -36.17 24.46
C LEU A 60 -37.06 -36.47 22.96
N LEU A 61 -38.24 -36.94 22.51
CA LEU A 61 -38.51 -37.18 21.09
C LEU A 61 -38.55 -35.89 20.27
N SER A 62 -39.12 -34.80 20.81
CA SER A 62 -39.09 -33.49 20.14
C SER A 62 -37.65 -32.93 20.02
N GLN A 63 -36.86 -32.99 21.09
CA GLN A 63 -35.43 -32.58 21.07
C GLN A 63 -34.62 -33.33 20.00
N ARG A 64 -34.88 -34.62 19.79
CA ARG A 64 -34.21 -35.41 18.73
C ARG A 64 -34.44 -34.80 17.34
N SER A 65 -35.65 -34.32 17.06
CA SER A 65 -35.98 -33.71 15.75
C SER A 65 -35.30 -32.35 15.53
N ASP A 66 -35.15 -31.56 16.60
CA ASP A 66 -34.42 -30.29 16.55
C ASP A 66 -32.91 -30.50 16.36
N LEU A 67 -32.33 -31.51 17.01
CA LEU A 67 -30.92 -31.89 16.82
C LEU A 67 -30.64 -32.39 15.40
N ASP A 68 -31.49 -33.26 14.83
CA ASP A 68 -31.36 -33.70 13.43
C ASP A 68 -31.43 -32.50 12.46
N ARG A 69 -32.30 -31.52 12.74
CA ARG A 69 -32.39 -30.27 11.96
C ARG A 69 -31.13 -29.40 12.10
N GLN A 70 -30.60 -29.24 13.31
CA GLN A 70 -29.35 -28.50 13.54
C GLN A 70 -28.15 -29.16 12.85
N LEU A 71 -28.05 -30.49 12.89
CA LEU A 71 -27.00 -31.26 12.22
C LEU A 71 -27.09 -31.11 10.69
N SER A 72 -28.30 -31.20 10.12
CA SER A 72 -28.51 -30.94 8.68
C SER A 72 -28.10 -29.52 8.26
N ASN A 73 -28.36 -28.52 9.11
CA ASN A 73 -27.92 -27.14 8.84
C ASN A 73 -26.39 -27.00 8.96
N LEU A 74 -25.76 -27.66 9.94
CA LEU A 74 -24.31 -27.66 10.11
C LEU A 74 -23.62 -28.32 8.91
N GLN A 75 -24.15 -29.45 8.41
CA GLN A 75 -23.63 -30.11 7.21
C GLN A 75 -23.65 -29.18 5.98
N LYS A 76 -24.78 -28.50 5.72
CA LYS A 76 -24.87 -27.50 4.64
C LYS A 76 -23.86 -26.36 4.81
N SER A 77 -23.63 -25.91 6.05
CA SER A 77 -22.63 -24.87 6.32
C SER A 77 -21.19 -25.35 6.09
N ALA A 78 -20.90 -26.64 6.33
CA ALA A 78 -19.60 -27.24 6.04
C ALA A 78 -19.35 -27.37 4.53
N GLU A 79 -20.37 -27.72 3.75
CA GLU A 79 -20.30 -27.72 2.27
C GLU A 79 -19.99 -26.31 1.73
N VAL A 80 -20.66 -25.27 2.25
CA VAL A 80 -20.38 -23.87 1.89
C VAL A 80 -18.96 -23.46 2.31
N LEU A 81 -18.48 -23.89 3.48
CA LEU A 81 -17.14 -23.55 3.96
C LEU A 81 -16.04 -24.17 3.08
N GLU A 82 -16.24 -25.39 2.56
CA GLU A 82 -15.28 -25.99 1.61
C GLU A 82 -15.24 -25.24 0.27
N ILE A 83 -16.40 -24.77 -0.23
CA ILE A 83 -16.45 -23.89 -1.42
C ILE A 83 -15.68 -22.58 -1.15
N VAL A 84 -15.93 -21.92 -0.03
CA VAL A 84 -15.25 -20.66 0.36
C VAL A 84 -13.74 -20.87 0.52
N LYS A 85 -13.31 -22.03 1.03
CA LYS A 85 -11.89 -22.41 1.14
C LYS A 85 -11.23 -22.61 -0.21
N VAL A 86 -11.90 -23.29 -1.16
CA VAL A 86 -11.41 -23.43 -2.54
C VAL A 86 -11.30 -22.05 -3.21
N ASP A 87 -12.33 -21.22 -3.14
CA ASP A 87 -12.31 -19.86 -3.69
C ASP A 87 -11.21 -18.98 -3.04
N SER A 88 -11.06 -19.04 -1.72
CA SER A 88 -9.98 -18.34 -1.00
C SER A 88 -8.59 -18.77 -1.46
N SER A 89 -8.38 -20.07 -1.73
CA SER A 89 -7.11 -20.57 -2.26
C SER A 89 -6.84 -20.13 -3.71
N PHE A 90 -7.90 -20.04 -4.52
CA PHE A 90 -7.82 -19.49 -5.88
C PHE A 90 -7.52 -18.00 -5.86
N MET A 91 -8.19 -17.22 -5.00
CA MET A 91 -7.90 -15.81 -4.76
C MET A 91 -6.45 -15.60 -4.30
N LEU A 92 -5.93 -16.41 -3.38
CA LEU A 92 -4.54 -16.35 -2.93
C LEU A 92 -3.55 -16.59 -4.07
N SER A 93 -3.81 -17.59 -4.92
CA SER A 93 -3.00 -17.87 -6.12
C SER A 93 -3.02 -16.71 -7.11
N ASN A 94 -4.19 -16.10 -7.33
CA ASN A 94 -4.35 -14.95 -8.22
C ASN A 94 -3.61 -13.73 -7.67
N VAL A 95 -3.81 -13.38 -6.39
CA VAL A 95 -3.12 -12.26 -5.73
C VAL A 95 -1.60 -12.44 -5.75
N THR A 96 -1.10 -13.66 -5.51
CA THR A 96 0.33 -13.98 -5.60
C THR A 96 0.86 -13.78 -7.03
N SER A 97 0.10 -14.22 -8.03
CA SER A 97 0.44 -14.05 -9.45
C SER A 97 0.43 -12.57 -9.87
N THR A 98 -0.56 -11.80 -9.42
CA THR A 98 -0.65 -10.34 -9.64
C THR A 98 0.50 -9.61 -8.95
N SER A 99 0.89 -9.99 -7.73
CA SER A 99 2.05 -9.41 -7.02
C SER A 99 3.34 -9.67 -7.80
N SER A 100 3.59 -10.92 -8.19
CA SER A 100 4.77 -11.28 -9.01
C SER A 100 4.81 -10.53 -10.35
N LEU A 101 3.66 -10.32 -10.99
CA LEU A 101 3.57 -9.50 -12.20
C LEU A 101 3.86 -8.01 -11.91
N ALA A 102 3.34 -7.47 -10.80
CA ALA A 102 3.60 -6.09 -10.38
C ALA A 102 5.08 -5.85 -10.05
N ASP A 103 5.75 -6.82 -9.41
CA ASP A 103 7.19 -6.79 -9.15
C ASP A 103 7.99 -6.79 -10.46
N GLN A 104 7.63 -7.67 -11.41
CA GLN A 104 8.25 -7.72 -12.74
C GLN A 104 8.03 -6.45 -13.56
N VAL A 105 6.83 -5.86 -13.52
CA VAL A 105 6.54 -4.58 -14.16
C VAL A 105 7.35 -3.46 -13.51
N SER A 106 7.41 -3.40 -12.18
CA SER A 106 8.19 -2.40 -11.44
C SER A 106 9.69 -2.49 -11.75
N ALA A 107 10.24 -3.71 -11.86
CA ALA A 107 11.62 -3.93 -12.27
C ALA A 107 11.88 -3.46 -13.72
N LYS A 108 10.94 -3.72 -14.65
CA LYS A 108 11.03 -3.23 -16.04
C LYS A 108 10.92 -1.72 -16.14
N VAL A 109 10.01 -1.08 -15.39
CA VAL A 109 9.89 0.38 -15.30
C VAL A 109 11.21 0.98 -14.80
N ARG A 110 11.78 0.47 -13.69
CA ARG A 110 13.07 0.95 -13.18
C ARG A 110 14.22 0.80 -14.19
N HIS A 111 14.22 -0.26 -15.00
CA HIS A 111 15.20 -0.41 -16.08
C HIS A 111 14.96 0.59 -17.23
N LEU A 112 13.71 0.89 -17.55
CA LEU A 112 13.33 1.90 -18.54
C LEU A 112 13.70 3.31 -18.04
N ASP A 113 13.44 3.65 -16.78
CA ASP A 113 13.82 4.92 -16.16
C ASP A 113 15.34 5.15 -16.24
N LEU A 114 16.15 4.12 -15.97
CA LEU A 114 17.60 4.17 -16.12
C LEU A 114 18.05 4.36 -17.57
N ALA A 115 17.37 3.73 -18.53
CA ALA A 115 17.63 3.93 -19.96
C ALA A 115 17.23 5.34 -20.41
N GLN A 116 16.07 5.84 -19.97
CA GLN A 116 15.57 7.18 -20.24
C GLN A 116 16.48 8.26 -19.65
N SER A 117 16.96 8.09 -18.41
CA SER A 117 17.95 8.99 -17.79
C SER A 117 19.22 9.07 -18.62
N ARG A 118 19.76 7.93 -19.08
CA ARG A 118 20.95 7.91 -19.94
C ARG A 118 20.71 8.59 -21.29
N VAL A 119 19.54 8.36 -21.90
CA VAL A 119 19.15 9.03 -23.15
C VAL A 119 19.05 10.54 -22.94
N GLN A 120 18.43 10.99 -21.85
CA GLN A 120 18.33 12.41 -21.50
C GLN A 120 19.71 13.05 -21.27
N ASP A 121 20.62 12.36 -20.57
CA ASP A 121 22.00 12.82 -20.39
C ASP A 121 22.75 12.95 -21.73
N THR A 122 22.54 12.02 -22.67
CA THR A 122 23.13 12.11 -24.01
C THR A 122 22.49 13.22 -24.85
N LEU A 123 21.18 13.46 -24.71
CA LEU A 123 20.47 14.53 -25.40
C LEU A 123 20.98 15.90 -24.93
N LEU A 124 21.12 16.11 -23.62
CA LEU A 124 21.69 17.34 -23.06
C LEU A 124 23.13 17.61 -23.53
N ARG A 125 23.94 16.57 -23.75
CA ARG A 125 25.29 16.70 -24.35
C ARG A 125 25.21 17.08 -25.83
N ILE A 126 24.27 16.49 -26.59
CA ILE A 126 24.06 16.83 -28.00
C ILE A 126 23.61 18.29 -28.13
N ASP A 127 22.65 18.73 -27.33
CA ASP A 127 22.21 20.13 -27.26
C ASP A 127 23.39 21.07 -26.98
N ALA A 128 24.24 20.74 -25.99
CA ALA A 128 25.44 21.52 -25.69
C ALA A 128 26.44 21.58 -26.87
N ILE A 129 26.58 20.52 -27.67
CA ILE A 129 27.43 20.50 -28.88
C ILE A 129 26.81 21.35 -30.00
N VAL A 130 25.48 21.32 -30.16
CA VAL A 130 24.74 22.14 -31.12
C VAL A 130 24.84 23.62 -30.75
N ASP A 131 24.60 23.98 -29.48
CA ASP A 131 24.70 25.36 -28.99
C ASP A 131 26.13 25.91 -29.10
N ARG A 132 27.16 25.10 -28.84
CA ARG A 132 28.56 25.46 -29.12
C ARG A 132 28.80 25.77 -30.59
N SER A 133 28.27 24.94 -31.48
CA SER A 133 28.39 25.12 -32.94
C SER A 133 27.68 26.41 -33.38
N ASN A 134 26.47 26.66 -32.87
CA ASN A 134 25.71 27.88 -33.10
C ASN A 134 26.45 29.13 -32.59
N CYS A 135 27.07 29.07 -31.40
CA CYS A 135 27.89 30.16 -30.88
C CYS A 135 29.12 30.41 -31.75
N LEU A 136 29.81 29.36 -32.21
CA LEU A 136 31.00 29.46 -33.06
C LEU A 136 30.68 30.07 -34.43
N ASP A 137 29.59 29.63 -35.06
CA ASP A 137 29.03 30.23 -36.27
C ASP A 137 28.60 31.70 -36.05
N GLY A 138 28.01 32.00 -34.88
CA GLY A 138 27.62 33.35 -34.47
C GLY A 138 28.81 34.28 -34.33
N VAL A 139 29.90 33.82 -33.71
CA VAL A 139 31.18 34.55 -33.63
C VAL A 139 31.73 34.81 -35.03
N HIS A 140 31.80 33.79 -35.89
CA HIS A 140 32.31 33.93 -37.25
C HIS A 140 31.49 34.95 -38.08
N LYS A 141 30.15 34.87 -38.03
CA LYS A 141 29.25 35.82 -38.71
C LYS A 141 29.39 37.24 -38.17
N SER A 142 29.44 37.40 -36.85
CA SER A 142 29.59 38.72 -36.19
C SER A 142 30.95 39.35 -36.47
N LEU A 143 32.01 38.54 -36.57
CA LEU A 143 33.35 38.98 -36.93
C LEU A 143 33.43 39.51 -38.38
N ILE A 144 32.71 38.87 -39.31
CA ILE A 144 32.56 39.34 -40.71
C ILE A 144 31.74 40.63 -40.76
N ALA A 145 30.71 40.77 -39.92
CA ALA A 145 29.85 41.95 -39.85
C ALA A 145 30.46 43.16 -39.08
N GLU A 146 31.70 43.05 -38.59
CA GLU A 146 32.34 43.98 -37.65
C GLU A 146 31.57 44.22 -36.33
N ASP A 147 30.58 43.39 -35.98
CA ASP A 147 29.88 43.47 -34.69
C ASP A 147 30.65 42.72 -33.59
N PHE A 148 31.64 43.41 -33.06
CA PHE A 148 32.50 42.89 -32.01
C PHE A 148 31.76 42.64 -30.68
N GLU A 149 30.63 43.31 -30.44
CA GLU A 149 29.84 43.22 -29.20
C GLU A 149 29.03 41.93 -29.14
N SER A 150 28.31 41.61 -30.23
CA SER A 150 27.67 40.31 -30.40
C SER A 150 28.69 39.16 -30.41
N ALA A 151 29.85 39.34 -31.06
CA ALA A 151 30.92 38.34 -31.06
C ALA A 151 31.42 38.00 -29.64
N ALA A 152 31.63 39.01 -28.78
CA ALA A 152 32.02 38.79 -27.39
C ALA A 152 30.93 38.07 -26.58
N SER A 153 29.65 38.40 -26.80
CA SER A 153 28.53 37.71 -26.17
C SER A 153 28.48 36.22 -26.55
N TYR A 154 28.66 35.87 -27.82
CA TYR A 154 28.71 34.46 -28.24
C TYR A 154 29.91 33.70 -27.66
N ILE A 155 31.09 34.34 -27.55
CA ILE A 155 32.25 33.74 -26.87
C ILE A 155 31.94 33.47 -25.39
N GLN A 156 31.32 34.41 -24.69
CA GLN A 156 30.93 34.24 -23.29
C GLN A 156 29.93 33.08 -23.11
N THR A 157 28.90 33.01 -23.96
CA THR A 157 27.90 31.92 -23.94
C THR A 157 28.55 30.56 -24.20
N PHE A 158 29.46 30.46 -25.17
CA PHE A 158 30.23 29.23 -25.42
C PHE A 158 31.01 28.81 -24.16
N LEU A 159 31.73 29.73 -23.52
CA LEU A 159 32.53 29.42 -22.32
C LEU A 159 31.66 28.94 -21.15
N GLN A 160 30.46 29.50 -20.99
CA GLN A 160 29.49 29.02 -20.00
C GLN A 160 29.00 27.60 -20.31
N ILE A 161 28.72 27.26 -21.57
CA ILE A 161 28.32 25.90 -21.98
C ILE A 161 29.49 24.92 -21.82
N ASP A 162 30.72 25.33 -22.17
CA ASP A 162 31.95 24.54 -22.01
C ASP A 162 32.28 24.25 -20.53
N SER A 163 32.02 25.20 -19.62
CA SER A 163 32.17 24.97 -18.18
C SER A 163 31.19 23.91 -17.61
N LYS A 164 30.02 23.74 -18.22
CA LYS A 164 28.97 22.80 -17.78
C LYS A 164 29.16 21.39 -18.34
N PHE A 165 29.54 21.28 -19.61
CA PHE A 165 29.64 20.01 -20.34
C PHE A 165 31.04 19.82 -20.93
N LYS A 166 32.06 19.62 -20.08
CA LYS A 166 33.45 19.52 -20.54
C LYS A 166 33.73 18.18 -21.27
N ASP A 167 33.37 18.12 -22.54
CA ASP A 167 33.51 16.94 -23.40
C ASP A 167 34.82 16.97 -24.19
N SER A 168 35.56 15.86 -24.22
CA SER A 168 36.80 15.72 -25.01
C SER A 168 36.59 15.95 -26.51
N SER A 169 35.37 15.69 -27.01
CA SER A 169 34.98 15.93 -28.40
C SER A 169 34.87 17.42 -28.78
N ALA A 170 34.84 18.33 -27.81
CA ALA A 170 34.77 19.77 -28.05
C ALA A 170 36.16 20.43 -28.16
N ALA A 171 37.26 19.65 -28.15
CA ALA A 171 38.63 20.18 -28.23
C ALA A 171 38.83 21.06 -29.48
N ASP A 172 38.43 20.57 -30.66
CA ASP A 172 38.58 21.27 -31.94
C ASP A 172 37.73 22.57 -31.97
N GLN A 173 36.48 22.50 -31.47
CA GLN A 173 35.60 23.68 -31.34
C GLN A 173 36.21 24.72 -30.40
N ARG A 174 36.85 24.28 -29.31
CA ARG A 174 37.51 25.14 -28.33
C ARG A 174 38.79 25.76 -28.90
N GLU A 175 39.56 25.06 -29.72
CA GLU A 175 40.70 25.63 -30.44
C GLU A 175 40.26 26.67 -31.48
N GLN A 176 39.21 26.38 -32.26
CA GLN A 176 38.62 27.34 -33.19
C GLN A 176 38.10 28.60 -32.46
N LEU A 177 37.39 28.45 -31.34
CA LEU A 177 36.96 29.58 -30.50
C LEU A 177 38.15 30.40 -29.99
N LEU A 178 39.23 29.74 -29.52
CA LEU A 178 40.45 30.43 -29.09
C LEU A 178 41.09 31.21 -30.24
N SER A 179 41.04 30.69 -31.46
CA SER A 179 41.50 31.40 -32.66
C SER A 179 40.67 32.66 -32.93
N TYR A 180 39.34 32.58 -32.89
CA TYR A 180 38.46 33.73 -33.06
C TYR A 180 38.57 34.75 -31.92
N LYS A 181 38.70 34.28 -30.67
CA LYS A 181 38.98 35.14 -29.51
C LYS A 181 40.28 35.93 -29.71
N LYS A 182 41.35 35.27 -30.15
CA LYS A 182 42.65 35.91 -30.43
C LYS A 182 42.58 36.92 -31.58
N GLN A 183 41.78 36.64 -32.62
CA GLN A 183 41.51 37.59 -33.70
C GLN A 183 40.72 38.81 -33.20
N LEU A 184 39.65 38.59 -32.45
CA LEU A 184 38.82 39.64 -31.84
C LEU A 184 39.65 40.52 -30.90
N GLU A 185 40.47 39.94 -30.03
CA GLU A 185 41.41 40.69 -29.19
C GLU A 185 42.42 41.51 -29.98
N GLY A 186 42.90 40.99 -31.12
CA GLY A 186 43.84 41.68 -32.00
C GLY A 186 43.22 42.87 -32.71
N ILE A 187 42.00 42.72 -33.22
CA ILE A 187 41.23 43.79 -33.87
C ILE A 187 40.82 44.86 -32.85
N ALA A 188 40.31 44.43 -31.67
CA ALA A 188 39.95 45.33 -30.58
C ALA A 188 41.17 46.12 -30.05
N LYS A 189 42.36 45.50 -29.89
CA LYS A 189 43.60 46.22 -29.54
C LYS A 189 43.93 47.31 -30.56
N LYS A 190 43.87 47.01 -31.87
CA LYS A 190 44.16 47.97 -32.94
C LYS A 190 43.15 49.12 -32.99
N ARG A 191 41.84 48.82 -32.92
CA ARG A 191 40.76 49.82 -32.88
C ARG A 191 40.83 50.68 -31.61
N LEU A 192 41.15 50.10 -30.46
CA LEU A 192 41.33 50.81 -29.19
C LEU A 192 42.53 51.78 -29.26
N LEU A 193 43.67 51.35 -29.78
CA LEU A 193 44.85 52.23 -29.94
C LEU A 193 44.52 53.41 -30.87
N ALA A 194 43.90 53.15 -32.03
CA ALA A 194 43.48 54.22 -32.94
C ALA A 194 42.47 55.19 -32.31
N ALA A 195 41.54 54.70 -31.48
CA ALA A 195 40.60 55.54 -30.74
C ALA A 195 41.27 56.36 -29.62
N VAL A 196 42.32 55.83 -28.99
CA VAL A 196 43.17 56.54 -28.02
C VAL A 196 43.96 57.66 -28.71
N ASP A 197 44.54 57.39 -29.88
CA ASP A 197 45.24 58.39 -30.70
C ASP A 197 44.29 59.53 -31.13
N GLN A 198 43.03 59.20 -31.43
CA GLN A 198 41.96 60.16 -31.74
C GLN A 198 41.27 60.79 -30.51
N ARG A 199 41.64 60.38 -29.29
CA ARG A 199 41.07 60.79 -27.99
C ARG A 199 39.56 60.57 -27.80
N ASP A 200 38.96 59.66 -28.57
CA ASP A 200 37.51 59.42 -28.57
C ASP A 200 37.02 58.63 -27.34
N HIS A 201 36.70 59.36 -26.27
CA HIS A 201 36.28 58.81 -24.97
C HIS A 201 35.12 57.79 -25.00
N PRO A 202 33.96 58.03 -25.67
CA PRO A 202 32.87 57.05 -25.71
C PRO A 202 33.28 55.72 -26.36
N THR A 203 34.06 55.77 -27.45
CA THR A 203 34.56 54.57 -28.13
C THR A 203 35.56 53.80 -27.26
N ILE A 204 36.45 54.50 -26.55
CA ILE A 204 37.37 53.89 -25.57
C ILE A 204 36.59 53.15 -24.47
N ILE A 205 35.55 53.76 -23.89
CA ILE A 205 34.73 53.14 -22.83
C ILE A 205 33.98 51.90 -23.37
N ARG A 206 33.46 51.93 -24.60
CA ARG A 206 32.78 50.79 -25.23
C ARG A 206 33.75 49.60 -25.41
N PHE A 207 34.94 49.83 -25.94
CA PHE A 207 35.94 48.76 -26.09
C PHE A 207 36.51 48.26 -24.76
N ILE A 208 36.62 49.09 -23.72
CA ILE A 208 37.01 48.62 -22.37
C ILE A 208 35.92 47.72 -21.76
N LYS A 209 34.64 48.06 -21.91
CA LYS A 209 33.54 47.16 -21.52
C LYS A 209 33.62 45.83 -22.28
N LEU A 210 33.96 45.86 -23.58
CA LEU A 210 34.14 44.66 -24.40
C LEU A 210 35.29 43.75 -23.91
N TYR A 211 36.36 44.31 -23.35
CA TYR A 211 37.45 43.51 -22.77
C TYR A 211 37.10 42.77 -21.48
N THR A 212 36.04 43.20 -20.78
CA THR A 212 35.65 42.61 -19.49
C THR A 212 35.20 41.15 -19.62
N PRO A 213 34.26 40.77 -20.50
CA PRO A 213 33.87 39.37 -20.70
C PRO A 213 34.92 38.49 -21.40
N LEU A 214 35.96 39.07 -22.03
CA LEU A 214 37.05 38.28 -22.62
C LEU A 214 38.11 37.83 -21.60
N ARG A 215 38.13 38.37 -20.37
CA ARG A 215 39.20 38.09 -19.39
C ARG A 215 38.89 36.97 -18.37
N SER A 216 37.62 36.60 -18.19
CA SER A 216 37.21 35.41 -17.42
C SER A 216 37.22 34.16 -18.27
#